data_AF-A0A5B9Y5Y8-F1
#
_entry.id   AF-A0A5B9Y5Y8-F1
#
_cell.length_a   1.000
_cell.length_b   1.000
_cell.length_c   1.000
_cell.angle_alpha   90.00
_cell.angle_beta   90.00
_cell.angle_gamma   90.00
#
_symmetry.space_group_name_H-M   'P 1'
#
loop_
_entity.id
_entity.type
_entity.pdbx_description
1 polymer ?
#
loop_
_entity_poly.entity_id
_entity_poly.type
_entity_poly.pdbx_seq_one_letter_code
_entity_poly.pdbx_strand_id
1 'polypeptide(L)'
;MYISMERNSRGNLEIEEKILNKIIEFDVQNNSKGIEKTEAVVSLHHENTLFILVKMFVKNRDELSVDETKINTIIINSMEKTLLIRPKNIAFAYIKA
;
A
#
# COMPACT_ATOMS: atom_id res chain seq x y z
N MET A 1 21.86 29.70 0.59
CA MET A 1 20.82 29.67 -0.45
C MET A 1 19.75 28.71 0.02
N TYR A 2 18.69 29.24 0.62
CA TYR A 2 17.60 28.45 1.18
C TYR A 2 16.54 28.32 0.09
N ILE A 3 16.51 27.16 -0.57
CA ILE A 3 15.45 26.86 -1.53
C ILE A 3 14.24 26.49 -0.70
N SER A 4 13.34 27.45 -0.47
CA SER A 4 12.00 27.14 0.05
C SER A 4 11.25 26.40 -1.04
N MET A 5 11.08 25.09 -0.85
CA MET A 5 10.15 24.31 -1.66
C MET A 5 8.73 24.77 -1.33
N GLU A 6 8.18 25.68 -2.15
CA GLU A 6 6.75 25.92 -2.13
C GLU A 6 6.02 24.62 -2.51
N ARG A 7 5.27 24.08 -1.55
CA ARG A 7 4.49 22.84 -1.72
C ARG A 7 3.40 23.07 -2.76
N ASN A 8 3.64 22.61 -3.99
CA ASN A 8 2.54 22.31 -4.90
C ASN A 8 1.84 21.04 -4.39
N SER A 9 0.93 21.23 -3.44
CA SER A 9 0.40 20.18 -2.56
C SER A 9 -0.27 19.03 -3.31
N ARG A 10 -0.78 19.25 -4.52
CA ARG A 10 -1.46 18.21 -5.32
C ARG A 10 -0.48 17.29 -6.05
N GLY A 11 0.55 17.85 -6.69
CA GLY A 11 1.51 17.08 -7.47
C GLY A 11 2.42 16.19 -6.60
N ASN A 12 2.86 16.70 -5.45
CA ASN A 12 3.66 15.90 -4.51
C ASN A 12 2.86 14.77 -3.88
N LEU A 13 1.58 14.99 -3.57
CA LEU A 13 0.72 13.97 -2.98
C LEU A 13 0.55 12.77 -3.92
N GLU A 14 0.29 13.02 -5.21
CA GLU A 14 0.16 11.95 -6.21
C GLU A 14 1.45 11.12 -6.37
N ILE A 15 2.62 11.77 -6.26
CA ILE A 15 3.92 11.09 -6.33
C ILE A 15 4.10 10.21 -5.09
N GLU A 16 3.79 10.72 -3.90
CA GLU A 16 3.83 9.96 -2.65
C GLU A 16 2.90 8.75 -2.73
N GLU A 17 1.63 8.92 -3.12
CA GLU A 17 0.66 7.82 -3.26
C GLU A 17 1.15 6.73 -4.22
N LYS A 18 1.71 7.10 -5.38
CA LYS A 18 2.26 6.12 -6.34
C LYS A 18 3.46 5.35 -5.78
N ILE A 19 4.34 6.01 -5.04
CA ILE A 19 5.49 5.36 -4.41
C ILE A 19 4.99 4.37 -3.34
N LEU A 20 4.03 4.75 -2.52
CA LEU A 20 3.46 3.88 -1.49
C LEU A 20 2.77 2.67 -2.10
N ASN A 21 2.01 2.86 -3.19
CA ASN A 21 1.40 1.75 -3.91
C ASN A 21 2.47 0.72 -4.30
N LYS A 22 3.61 1.16 -4.84
CA LYS A 22 4.71 0.27 -5.24
C LYS A 22 5.38 -0.45 -4.07
N ILE A 23 5.58 0.25 -2.94
CA ILE A 23 6.14 -0.36 -1.72
C ILE A 23 5.19 -1.45 -1.22
N ILE A 24 3.90 -1.16 -1.12
CA ILE A 24 2.89 -2.10 -0.64
C ILE A 24 2.77 -3.29 -1.59
N GLU A 25 2.72 -3.06 -2.91
CA GLU A 25 2.70 -4.12 -3.92
C GLU A 25 3.90 -5.06 -3.76
N PHE A 26 5.10 -4.50 -3.60
CA PHE A 26 6.32 -5.28 -3.41
C PHE A 26 6.31 -6.08 -2.10
N ASP A 27 5.92 -5.46 -0.99
CA ASP A 27 5.87 -6.11 0.32
C ASP A 27 4.87 -7.27 0.33
N VAL A 28 3.68 -7.07 -0.25
CA VAL A 28 2.64 -8.09 -0.36
C VAL A 28 3.11 -9.23 -1.26
N GLN A 29 3.69 -8.93 -2.42
CA GLN A 29 4.12 -9.94 -3.38
C GLN A 29 5.26 -10.82 -2.85
N ASN A 30 6.19 -10.26 -2.06
CA ASN A 30 7.28 -11.04 -1.45
C ASN A 30 6.84 -11.88 -0.24
N ASN A 31 5.72 -11.54 0.40
CA ASN A 31 5.22 -12.23 1.59
C ASN A 31 4.03 -13.14 1.31
N SER A 32 3.69 -13.34 0.03
CA SER A 32 2.54 -14.15 -0.40
C SER A 32 2.95 -15.17 -1.46
N LYS A 33 2.23 -16.29 -1.52
CA LYS A 33 2.36 -17.28 -2.59
C LYS A 33 1.03 -17.49 -3.30
N GLY A 34 1.09 -17.85 -4.58
CA GLY A 34 -0.11 -18.07 -5.41
C GLY A 34 -0.78 -16.79 -5.92
N ILE A 35 -0.13 -15.63 -5.76
CA ILE A 35 -0.59 -14.34 -6.29
C ILE A 35 0.08 -14.12 -7.65
N GLU A 36 -0.73 -13.88 -8.69
CA GLU A 36 -0.25 -13.55 -10.03
C GLU A 36 0.05 -12.06 -10.17
N LYS A 37 -0.79 -11.22 -9.55
CA LYS A 37 -0.65 -9.77 -9.58
C LYS A 37 -1.14 -9.17 -8.27
N THR A 38 -0.45 -8.14 -7.80
CA THR A 38 -0.90 -7.29 -6.70
C THR A 38 -1.11 -5.87 -7.22
N GLU A 39 -2.21 -5.25 -6.83
CA GLU A 39 -2.43 -3.81 -7.02
C GLU A 39 -2.75 -3.18 -5.68
N ALA A 40 -1.99 -2.15 -5.29
CA ALA A 40 -2.29 -1.36 -4.11
C ALA A 40 -2.95 -0.04 -4.53
N VAL A 41 -3.98 0.34 -3.80
CA VAL A 41 -4.63 1.64 -3.91
C VAL A 41 -4.59 2.30 -2.55
N VAL A 42 -3.68 3.25 -2.42
CA VAL A 42 -3.59 4.14 -1.28
C VAL A 42 -4.45 5.37 -1.54
N SER A 43 -5.27 5.73 -0.56
CA SER A 43 -6.06 6.96 -0.59
C SER A 43 -5.85 7.75 0.68
N LEU A 44 -5.33 8.97 0.53
CA LEU A 44 -5.21 9.93 1.63
C LEU A 44 -6.41 10.90 1.58
N HIS A 45 -7.27 10.83 2.57
CA HIS A 45 -8.35 11.82 2.74
C HIS A 45 -7.87 13.01 3.58
N HIS A 46 -8.58 14.14 3.48
CA HIS A 46 -8.33 15.33 4.30
C HIS A 46 -8.21 14.94 5.78
N GLU A 47 -7.26 15.55 6.49
CA GLU A 47 -6.87 15.25 7.89
C GLU A 47 -5.95 14.03 8.09
N ASN A 48 -5.01 13.77 7.17
CA ASN A 48 -3.99 12.70 7.27
C ASN A 48 -4.58 11.29 7.48
N THR A 49 -5.84 11.07 7.09
CA THR A 49 -6.46 9.76 7.25
C THR A 49 -6.14 8.90 6.03
N LEU A 50 -5.30 7.91 6.25
CA LEU A 50 -4.79 7.00 5.22
C LEU A 50 -5.60 5.70 5.17
N PHE A 51 -6.11 5.36 3.99
CA PHE A 51 -6.77 4.09 3.72
C PHE A 51 -6.00 3.34 2.63
N ILE A 52 -5.89 2.03 2.81
CA ILE A 52 -5.16 1.16 1.90
C ILE A 52 -6.07 0.03 1.47
N LEU A 53 -6.21 -0.15 0.16
CA LEU A 53 -6.85 -1.31 -0.44
C LEU A 53 -5.78 -2.10 -1.21
N VAL A 54 -5.60 -3.36 -0.84
CA VAL A 54 -4.70 -4.30 -1.53
C VAL A 54 -5.55 -5.30 -2.29
N LYS A 55 -5.46 -5.26 -3.62
CA LYS A 55 -6.09 -6.23 -4.51
C LYS A 55 -5.08 -7.30 -4.87
N MET A 56 -5.41 -8.55 -4.58
CA MET A 56 -4.59 -9.72 -4.88
C MET A 56 -5.32 -10.56 -5.92
N PHE A 57 -4.72 -10.67 -7.11
CA PHE A 57 -5.22 -11.48 -8.20
C PHE A 57 -4.67 -12.90 -8.07
N VAL A 58 -5.59 -13.85 -7.91
CA VAL A 58 -5.29 -15.24 -7.58
C VAL A 58 -5.84 -16.14 -8.67
N LYS A 59 -4.96 -16.96 -9.26
CA LYS A 59 -5.34 -17.90 -10.32
C LYS A 59 -6.03 -19.14 -9.76
N ASN A 60 -5.49 -19.70 -8.68
CA ASN A 60 -6.06 -20.85 -7.99
C ASN A 60 -6.08 -20.60 -6.47
N ARG A 61 -7.25 -20.80 -5.86
CA ARG A 61 -7.42 -20.61 -4.42
C ARG A 61 -6.59 -21.60 -3.60
N ASP A 62 -6.37 -22.80 -4.13
CA ASP A 62 -5.65 -23.86 -3.41
C ASP A 62 -4.15 -23.60 -3.29
N GLU A 63 -3.60 -22.73 -4.14
CA GLU A 63 -2.19 -22.32 -4.13
C GLU A 63 -1.96 -21.03 -3.33
N LEU A 64 -3.04 -20.41 -2.85
CA LEU A 64 -2.98 -19.15 -2.13
C LEU A 64 -2.52 -19.39 -0.69
N SER A 65 -1.36 -18.83 -0.36
CA SER A 65 -0.85 -18.77 1.01
C SER A 65 -0.49 -17.34 1.35
N VAL A 66 -1.31 -16.71 2.19
CA VAL A 66 -1.19 -15.31 2.60
C VAL A 66 -1.34 -15.23 4.10
N ASP A 67 -0.36 -14.60 4.77
CA ASP A 67 -0.47 -14.22 6.18
C ASP A 67 -0.84 -12.74 6.26
N GLU A 68 -2.14 -12.46 6.33
CA GLU A 68 -2.65 -11.08 6.39
C GLU A 68 -2.14 -10.32 7.62
N THR A 69 -1.89 -11.00 8.75
CA THR A 69 -1.41 -10.34 9.98
C THR A 69 0.01 -9.84 9.80
N LYS A 70 0.87 -10.69 9.22
CA LYS A 70 2.25 -10.34 8.89
C LYS A 70 2.28 -9.21 7.86
N ILE A 71 1.51 -9.32 6.78
CA ILE A 71 1.47 -8.30 5.73
C ILE A 71 0.95 -6.97 6.27
N ASN A 72 -0.10 -6.99 7.11
CA ASN A 72 -0.63 -5.79 7.75
C ASN A 72 0.45 -5.10 8.61
N THR A 73 1.20 -5.88 9.40
CA THR A 73 2.30 -5.36 10.22
C THR A 73 3.41 -4.74 9.36
N ILE A 74 3.77 -5.39 8.25
CA ILE A 74 4.77 -4.87 7.31
C ILE A 74 4.30 -3.54 6.71
N ILE A 75 3.06 -3.49 6.21
CA ILE A 75 2.49 -2.27 5.62
C ILE A 75 2.49 -1.14 6.66
N ILE A 76 2.01 -1.38 7.89
CA ILE A 76 2.02 -0.37 8.96
C ILE A 76 3.43 0.15 9.20
N ASN A 77 4.41 -0.74 9.36
CA ASN A 77 5.80 -0.36 9.59
C ASN A 77 6.41 0.43 8.42
N SER A 78 6.08 0.06 7.18
CA SER A 78 6.52 0.79 5.98
C SER A 78 5.91 2.19 5.94
N MET A 79 4.61 2.33 6.24
CA MET A 79 3.93 3.63 6.25
C MET A 79 4.42 4.55 7.37
N GLU A 80 4.61 4.02 8.59
CA GLU A 80 5.14 4.78 9.71
C GLU A 80 6.57 5.29 9.42
N LYS A 81 7.41 4.49 8.74
CA LYS A 81 8.77 4.91 8.37
C LYS A 81 8.81 5.92 7.22
N THR A 82 7.93 5.79 6.23
CA THR A 82 7.97 6.62 5.02
C THR A 82 7.24 7.95 5.19
N LEU A 83 6.06 7.94 5.81
CA LEU A 83 5.20 9.13 5.90
C LEU A 83 4.93 9.60 7.33
N LEU A 84 5.38 8.87 8.34
CA LEU A 84 5.03 9.13 9.75
C LEU A 84 3.49 9.14 9.96
N ILE A 85 2.76 8.39 9.13
CA ILE A 85 1.29 8.25 9.18
C ILE A 85 0.96 6.77 9.36
N ARG A 86 0.01 6.50 10.26
CA ARG A 86 -0.54 5.16 10.46
C ARG A 86 -1.84 4.99 9.65
N PRO A 87 -1.96 3.95 8.83
CA PRO A 87 -3.21 3.64 8.14
C PRO A 87 -4.36 3.44 9.13
N LYS A 88 -5.51 4.06 8.86
CA LYS A 88 -6.74 3.83 9.62
C LYS A 88 -7.33 2.46 9.32
N ASN A 89 -7.20 2.01 8.08
CA ASN A 89 -7.69 0.72 7.63
C ASN A 89 -6.82 0.18 6.47
N ILE A 90 -6.60 -1.13 6.50
CA ILE A 90 -5.96 -1.89 5.41
C ILE A 90 -6.94 -3.01 5.04
N ALA A 91 -7.48 -2.96 3.84
CA ALA A 91 -8.42 -3.95 3.32
C ALA A 91 -7.75 -4.84 2.27
N PHE A 92 -8.01 -6.14 2.34
CA PHE A 92 -7.54 -7.12 1.36
C PHE A 92 -8.71 -7.61 0.51
N ALA A 93 -8.56 -7.53 -0.81
CA ALA A 93 -9.54 -8.01 -1.78
C ALA A 93 -8.90 -9.11 -2.64
N TYR A 94 -9.48 -10.30 -2.59
CA TYR A 94 -9.05 -11.45 -3.40
C TYR A 94 -9.89 -11.50 -4.68
N ILE A 95 -9.23 -11.38 -5.82
CA ILE A 95 -9.88 -11.33 -7.14
C ILE A 95 -9.44 -12.56 -7.91
N LYS A 96 -10.42 -13.33 -8.42
CA LYS A 96 -10.13 -14.45 -9.31
C LYS A 96 -9.62 -13.90 -10.64
N ALA A 97 -8.40 -14.29 -11.04
CA ALA A 97 -7.80 -13.97 -12.33
C ALA A 97 -8.36 -14.86 -13.44
#